data_AF-A0A353ZG80-F1
#
_entry.id   AF-A0A353ZG80-F1
#
_cell.length_a   1.000
_cell.length_b   1.000
_cell.length_c   1.000
_cell.angle_alpha   90.00
_cell.angle_beta   90.00
_cell.angle_gamma   90.00
#
_symmetry.space_group_name_H-M   'P 1'
#
loop_
_entity.id
_entity.type
_entity.pdbx_description
1 polymer ?
#
loop_
_entity_poly.entity_id
_entity_poly.type
_entity_poly.pdbx_seq_one_letter_code
_entity_poly.pdbx_strand_id
1 'polypeptide(L)'
;MRLVRFMLLALGVLGIVISLPILGFAALGFLGILADIGPNENLALGIQAVYLALPFLIGGAMFCALALLAFAGNRRRTPGPESRGQPLFETRSVSDPTKGQ
;
A
#
# COMPACT_ATOMS: atom_id res chain seq x y z
N MET A 1 10.61 -4.20 8.80
CA MET A 1 9.22 -3.79 8.47
C MET A 1 8.99 -3.33 7.03
N ARG A 2 10.01 -2.92 6.24
CA ARG A 2 9.81 -2.52 4.83
C ARG A 2 9.29 -3.65 3.94
N LEU A 3 9.81 -4.87 4.12
CA LEU A 3 9.43 -6.04 3.32
C LEU A 3 7.93 -6.39 3.43
N VAL A 4 7.39 -6.35 4.65
CA VAL A 4 5.96 -6.62 4.92
C VAL A 4 5.06 -5.60 4.22
N ARG A 5 5.45 -4.32 4.16
CA ARG A 5 4.70 -3.27 3.45
C ARG A 5 4.68 -3.51 1.94
N PHE A 6 5.80 -3.93 1.36
CA PHE A 6 5.87 -4.30 -0.06
C PHE A 6 5.05 -5.55 -0.37
N MET A 7 5.08 -6.56 0.50
CA MET A 7 4.23 -7.75 0.35
C MET A 7 2.74 -7.40 0.42
N LEU A 8 2.32 -6.56 1.36
CA LEU A 8 0.93 -6.10 1.48
C LEU A 8 0.49 -5.31 0.24
N LEU A 9 1.34 -4.41 -0.26
CA LEU A 9 1.08 -3.66 -1.48
C LEU A 9 0.97 -4.57 -2.69
N ALA A 10 1.93 -5.50 -2.86
CA ALA A 10 1.93 -6.44 -3.97
C ALA A 10 0.69 -7.34 -3.94
N LEU A 11 0.31 -7.84 -2.77
CA LEU A 11 -0.90 -8.65 -2.60
C LEU A 11 -2.18 -7.84 -2.90
N GLY A 12 -2.22 -6.58 -2.48
CA GLY A 12 -3.32 -5.65 -2.78
C GLY A 12 -3.46 -5.38 -4.28
N VAL A 13 -2.35 -5.05 -4.95
CA VAL A 13 -2.30 -4.81 -6.40
C VAL A 13 -2.68 -6.07 -7.17
N LEU A 14 -2.17 -7.23 -6.77
CA LEU A 14 -2.49 -8.50 -7.40
C LEU A 14 -3.99 -8.82 -7.30
N GLY A 15 -4.62 -8.57 -6.14
CA GLY A 15 -6.06 -8.73 -5.97
C GLY A 15 -6.89 -7.80 -6.87
N ILE A 16 -6.42 -6.57 -7.09
CA ILE A 16 -7.07 -5.63 -8.02
C ILE A 16 -6.88 -6.10 -9.47
N VAL A 17 -5.66 -6.51 -9.85
CA VAL A 17 -5.36 -6.99 -11.21
C VAL A 17 -6.14 -8.25 -11.55
N ILE A 18 -6.32 -9.17 -10.60
CA ILE A 18 -7.11 -10.40 -10.79
C ILE A 18 -8.61 -10.10 -10.89
N SER A 19 -9.10 -9.10 -10.15
CA SER A 19 -10.53 -8.75 -10.17
C SER A 19 -10.95 -7.99 -11.44
N LEU A 20 -10.04 -7.23 -12.07
CA LEU A 20 -10.30 -6.53 -13.34
C LEU A 20 -10.86 -7.42 -14.48
N PRO A 21 -10.21 -8.53 -14.87
CA PRO A 21 -10.70 -9.37 -15.97
C PRO A 21 -12.03 -10.06 -15.61
N ILE A 22 -12.24 -10.41 -14.34
CA ILE A 22 -13.50 -11.00 -13.86
C ILE A 22 -14.64 -9.97 -13.97
N LEU A 23 -14.37 -8.72 -13.60
CA LEU A 23 -15.32 -7.62 -13.73
C LEU A 23 -15.60 -7.26 -15.20
N GLY A 24 -14.57 -7.35 -16.06
CA GLY A 24 -14.73 -7.22 -17.51
C GLY A 24 -15.63 -8.31 -18.10
N PHE A 25 -15.44 -9.57 -17.67
CA PHE A 25 -16.33 -10.67 -18.04
C PHE A 25 -17.76 -10.47 -17.54
N ALA A 26 -17.92 -9.97 -16.31
CA ALA A 26 -19.24 -9.62 -15.80
C ALA A 26 -19.93 -8.57 -16.66
N ALA A 27 -19.21 -7.52 -17.07
CA ALA A 27 -19.74 -6.47 -17.94
C ALA A 27 -20.15 -7.03 -19.31
N LEU A 28 -19.38 -7.96 -19.89
CA LEU A 28 -19.75 -8.66 -21.13
C LEU A 28 -21.03 -9.51 -20.98
N GLY A 29 -21.21 -10.16 -19.83
CA GLY A 29 -22.44 -10.87 -19.47
C GLY A 29 -23.64 -9.92 -19.40
N PHE A 30 -23.50 -8.79 -18.70
CA PHE A 30 -24.56 -7.76 -18.62
C PHE A 30 -24.88 -7.10 -19.96
N LEU A 31 -23.89 -6.91 -20.83
CA LEU A 31 -24.10 -6.34 -22.15
C LEU A 31 -24.78 -7.32 -23.13
N GLY A 32 -24.99 -8.58 -22.71
CA GLY A 32 -25.62 -9.60 -23.54
C GLY A 32 -24.76 -10.02 -24.74
N ILE A 33 -23.46 -9.68 -24.75
CA ILE A 33 -22.53 -10.08 -25.82
C ILE A 33 -22.35 -11.61 -25.84
N LEU A 34 -22.59 -12.29 -24.72
CA LEU A 34 -22.70 -13.75 -24.65
C LEU A 34 -24.04 -14.25 -25.23
N ALA A 35 -24.49 -13.70 -26.37
CA ALA A 35 -25.82 -13.89 -26.95
C ALA A 35 -26.20 -15.37 -27.23
N ASP A 36 -25.25 -16.29 -27.13
CA ASP A 36 -25.42 -17.72 -27.37
C ASP A 36 -26.16 -18.47 -26.24
N ILE A 37 -26.28 -17.90 -25.04
CA ILE A 37 -26.80 -18.60 -23.85
C ILE A 37 -28.22 -18.16 -23.44
N GLY A 38 -28.70 -17.02 -23.97
CA GLY A 38 -29.99 -16.43 -23.59
C GLY A 38 -29.85 -15.28 -22.57
N PRO A 39 -30.81 -14.34 -22.54
CA PRO A 39 -30.68 -13.09 -21.77
C PRO A 39 -30.69 -13.30 -20.24
N ASN A 40 -31.40 -14.32 -19.75
CA ASN A 40 -31.49 -14.59 -18.30
C ASN A 40 -30.22 -15.26 -17.79
N GLU A 41 -29.66 -16.16 -18.58
CA GLU A 41 -28.45 -16.91 -18.30
C GLU A 41 -27.21 -15.99 -18.31
N ASN A 42 -27.16 -15.05 -19.24
CA ASN A 42 -26.12 -14.02 -19.31
C ASN A 42 -26.11 -13.10 -18.08
N LEU A 43 -27.29 -12.73 -17.60
CA LEU A 43 -27.44 -11.92 -16.39
C LEU A 43 -27.00 -12.71 -15.14
N ALA A 44 -27.36 -13.99 -15.06
CA ALA A 44 -26.93 -14.86 -13.96
C ALA A 44 -25.40 -15.02 -13.92
N LEU A 45 -24.77 -15.26 -15.07
CA LEU A 45 -23.31 -15.35 -15.19
C LEU A 45 -22.62 -14.03 -14.84
N GLY A 46 -23.19 -12.90 -15.29
CA GLY A 46 -22.71 -11.57 -14.96
C GLY A 46 -22.73 -11.30 -13.45
N ILE A 47 -23.85 -11.57 -12.79
CA ILE A 47 -24.00 -11.42 -11.34
C ILE A 47 -23.01 -12.31 -10.59
N GLN A 48 -22.88 -13.58 -11.00
CA GLN A 48 -21.97 -14.53 -10.35
C GLN A 48 -20.51 -14.09 -10.48
N ALA A 49 -20.10 -13.59 -11.64
CA ALA A 49 -18.78 -13.03 -11.86
C ALA A 49 -18.53 -11.79 -10.97
N VAL A 50 -19.52 -10.90 -10.79
CA VAL A 50 -19.40 -9.78 -9.85
C VAL A 50 -19.22 -10.28 -8.42
N TYR A 51 -20.05 -11.21 -7.95
CA TYR A 51 -19.93 -11.76 -6.60
C TYR A 51 -18.58 -12.44 -6.35
N LEU A 52 -18.02 -13.10 -7.37
CA LEU A 52 -16.71 -13.71 -7.29
C LEU A 52 -15.59 -12.65 -7.25
N ALA A 53 -15.71 -11.58 -8.04
CA ALA A 53 -14.72 -10.50 -8.09
C ALA A 53 -14.73 -9.61 -6.83
N LEU A 54 -15.91 -9.40 -6.23
CA LEU A 54 -16.14 -8.48 -5.12
C LEU A 54 -15.20 -8.70 -3.92
N PRO A 55 -15.02 -9.91 -3.36
CA PRO A 55 -14.11 -10.13 -2.23
C PRO A 55 -12.65 -9.86 -2.59
N PHE A 56 -12.21 -10.19 -3.80
CA PHE A 56 -10.84 -9.90 -4.25
C PHE A 56 -10.61 -8.41 -4.45
N LEU A 57 -11.62 -7.69 -4.94
CA LEU A 57 -11.56 -6.26 -5.18
C LEU A 57 -11.56 -5.48 -3.85
N ILE A 58 -12.45 -5.84 -2.92
CA ILE A 58 -12.51 -5.26 -1.57
C ILE A 58 -11.25 -5.59 -0.78
N GLY A 59 -10.84 -6.87 -0.75
CA GLY A 59 -9.63 -7.31 -0.07
C GLY A 59 -8.39 -6.63 -0.63
N GLY A 60 -8.25 -6.60 -1.96
CA GLY A 60 -7.15 -5.94 -2.66
C GLY A 60 -7.08 -4.44 -2.34
N ALA A 61 -8.21 -3.74 -2.39
CA ALA A 61 -8.30 -2.33 -2.04
C ALA A 61 -7.93 -2.05 -0.58
N MET A 62 -8.41 -2.88 0.38
CA MET A 62 -8.05 -2.75 1.79
C MET A 62 -6.54 -2.94 2.03
N PHE A 63 -5.94 -3.99 1.43
CA PHE A 63 -4.50 -4.22 1.55
C PHE A 63 -3.69 -3.08 0.94
N CYS A 64 -4.12 -2.55 -0.20
CA CYS A 64 -3.49 -1.40 -0.86
C CYS A 64 -3.58 -0.14 0.03
N ALA A 65 -4.76 0.15 0.60
CA ALA A 65 -4.98 1.28 1.51
C ALA A 65 -4.12 1.18 2.78
N LEU A 66 -4.05 -0.02 3.39
CA LEU A 66 -3.19 -0.28 4.56
C LEU A 66 -1.71 -0.09 4.24
N ALA A 67 -1.25 -0.57 3.08
CA ALA A 67 0.13 -0.39 2.64
C ALA A 67 0.47 1.09 2.41
N LEU A 68 -0.44 1.84 1.76
CA LEU A 68 -0.30 3.29 1.55
C LEU A 68 -0.31 4.08 2.86
N LEU A 69 -1.21 3.74 3.79
CA LEU A 69 -1.27 4.36 5.12
C LEU A 69 0.02 4.11 5.91
N ALA A 70 0.52 2.87 5.89
CA ALA A 70 1.79 2.51 6.52
C ALA A 70 2.99 3.23 5.88
N PHE A 71 2.94 3.52 4.58
CA PHE A 71 3.95 4.29 3.87
C PHE A 71 3.89 5.79 4.22
N ALA A 72 2.68 6.37 4.24
CA ALA A 72 2.45 7.78 4.58
C ALA A 72 2.80 8.09 6.05
N GLY A 73 2.42 7.20 6.98
CA GLY A 73 2.78 7.32 8.40
C GLY A 73 4.29 7.28 8.64
N ASN A 74 5.05 6.59 7.78
CA ASN A 74 6.51 6.53 7.89
C ASN A 74 7.20 7.80 7.34
N ARG A 75 6.56 8.57 6.46
CA ARG A 75 7.07 9.90 6.03
C ARG A 75 6.86 10.97 7.09
N ARG A 76 5.79 10.87 7.90
CA ARG A 76 5.58 11.79 9.04
C ARG A 76 6.54 11.55 10.20
N ARG A 77 7.18 10.38 10.27
CA ARG A 77 8.24 10.05 11.23
C ARG A 77 9.65 10.26 10.66
N THR A 78 9.81 11.11 9.66
CA THR A 78 11.08 11.79 9.48
C THR A 78 11.01 13.03 10.37
N PRO A 79 11.53 12.99 11.62
CA PRO A 79 11.91 14.25 12.25
C PRO A 79 12.89 14.91 11.28
N GLY A 80 12.63 16.18 10.95
CA GLY A 80 13.57 16.96 10.17
C GLY A 80 14.97 16.85 10.80
N PRO A 81 16.05 16.88 9.99
CA PRO A 81 17.42 16.90 10.47
C PRO A 81 17.78 18.25 11.13
N GLU A 82 16.98 18.74 12.08
CA GLU A 82 17.22 19.96 12.87
C GLU A 82 17.54 19.65 14.34
N SER A 83 18.12 18.48 14.62
CA SER A 83 18.66 18.18 15.96
C SER A 83 20.04 17.50 15.87
N ARG A 84 20.92 18.07 15.07
CA ARG A 84 22.38 17.85 15.15
C ARG A 84 23.12 19.17 15.02
N GLY A 85 22.73 20.12 15.86
CA GLY A 85 23.47 21.34 16.13
C GLY A 85 23.79 21.42 17.61
N GLN A 86 24.86 20.74 18.02
CA GLN A 86 25.57 20.85 19.31
C GLN A 86 24.91 20.22 20.55
N PRO A 87 25.67 19.83 21.59
CA PRO A 87 27.12 19.96 21.79
C PRO A 87 27.78 18.60 22.09
N LEU A 88 28.91 18.28 21.45
CA LEU A 88 29.73 17.16 21.92
C LEU A 88 31.21 17.51 21.84
N PHE A 89 31.78 17.71 23.03
CA PHE A 89 33.17 17.42 23.36
C PHE A 89 34.24 18.28 22.69
N GLU A 90 34.57 19.39 23.35
CA GLU A 90 35.98 19.70 23.56
C GLU A 90 36.27 19.71 25.06
N THR A 91 36.31 18.51 25.64
CA THR A 91 37.08 18.25 26.86
C THR A 91 38.56 18.46 26.54
N ARG A 92 39.03 19.71 26.60
CA ARG A 92 40.47 19.99 26.76
C ARG A 92 40.81 19.89 28.24
N SER A 93 41.18 18.68 28.61
CA SER A 93 41.78 18.34 29.89
C SER A 93 43.29 18.61 29.82
N VAL A 94 43.77 19.39 30.80
CA VAL A 94 45.12 19.34 31.43
C VAL A 94 46.25 20.26 30.93
N SER A 95 46.74 21.01 31.94
CA SER A 95 48.07 21.56 32.25
C SER A 95 48.65 22.72 31.43
N ASP A 96 48.67 23.91 32.06
CA ASP A 96 49.95 24.55 32.37
C ASP A 96 49.88 25.34 33.70
N PRO A 97 50.60 24.93 34.75
CA PRO A 97 50.74 25.67 35.99
C PRO A 97 52.05 26.47 35.95
N THR A 98 52.06 27.72 35.47
CA THR A 98 53.11 28.69 35.84
C THR A 98 52.82 30.10 35.32
N LYS A 99 53.12 31.10 36.17
CA LYS A 99 53.22 32.57 35.94
C LYS A 99 51.88 33.33 36.08
N GLY A 100 51.72 34.26 37.02
CA GLY A 100 52.65 34.80 38.02
C GLY A 100 52.00 36.02 38.67
N GLN A 101 52.24 36.12 39.98
CA GLN A 101 52.25 37.30 40.86
C GLN A 101 51.11 38.32 40.76
#